data_AF-A0A2S8ZDX7-F1
#
_entry.id   AF-A0A2S8ZDX7-F1
#
_cell.length_a   1.000
_cell.length_b   1.000
_cell.length_c   1.000
_cell.angle_alpha   90.00
_cell.angle_beta   90.00
_cell.angle_gamma   90.00
#
_symmetry.space_group_name_H-M   'P 1'
#
loop_
_entity.id
_entity.type
_entity.pdbx_description
1 polymer ?
#
loop_
_entity_poly.entity_id
_entity_poly.type
_entity_poly.pdbx_seq_one_letter_code
_entity_poly.pdbx_strand_id
1 'polypeptide(L)'
;MDENSDAALWTAACAGDERAFGALFDRHVDRVYRHARRYTPNREDAEDITGMVFLEAWRLRSRVRLVDGSPIGWLLVTTANIARNGARSRTRYEQLLRGLRPEAVPDHADGVIEAETRAQRRDEVEVAFARLRPRDQEILALCVVEEIAPVDVARLLRLPAGTVRTRLSRAKDRLRIAMVALASDDGVQGRRLT
;
A
#
# COMPACT_ATOMS: atom_id res chain seq x y z
N MET A 1 28.66 -0.37 16.96
CA MET A 1 27.23 -0.49 16.63
C MET A 1 26.80 0.92 16.27
N ASP A 2 26.23 1.15 15.08
CA ASP A 2 25.84 2.50 14.68
C ASP A 2 24.64 2.94 15.54
N GLU A 3 24.87 3.94 16.40
CA GLU A 3 23.87 4.49 17.32
C GLU A 3 22.69 5.13 16.57
N ASN A 4 22.88 5.50 15.30
CA ASN A 4 21.84 6.03 14.44
C ASN A 4 21.15 4.95 13.57
N SER A 5 21.50 3.67 13.74
CA SER A 5 20.83 2.57 13.02
C SER A 5 19.37 2.44 13.46
N ASP A 6 18.52 1.94 12.56
CA ASP A 6 17.11 1.66 12.87
C ASP A 6 16.96 0.75 14.10
N ALA A 7 17.82 -0.26 14.23
CA ALA A 7 17.79 -1.20 15.35
C ALA A 7 18.12 -0.52 16.69
N ALA A 8 19.12 0.37 16.70
CA ALA A 8 19.50 1.12 17.91
C ALA A 8 18.38 2.09 18.32
N LEU A 9 17.88 2.88 17.36
CA LEU A 9 16.77 3.81 17.60
C LEU A 9 15.50 3.09 18.08
N TRP A 10 15.18 1.94 17.50
CA TRP A 10 14.01 1.15 17.91
C TRP A 10 14.17 0.60 19.33
N THR A 11 15.38 0.19 19.70
CA THR A 11 15.68 -0.29 21.06
C THR A 11 15.50 0.83 22.08
N ALA A 12 16.02 2.03 21.80
CA ALA A 12 15.81 3.20 22.65
C ALA A 12 14.33 3.60 22.73
N ALA A 13 13.61 3.59 21.61
CA ALA A 13 12.16 3.85 21.59
C ALA A 13 11.38 2.84 22.45
N CYS A 14 11.74 1.55 22.42
CA CYS A 14 11.18 0.54 23.30
C CYS A 14 11.40 0.84 24.79
N ALA A 15 12.52 1.48 25.15
CA ALA A 15 12.80 1.95 26.51
C ALA A 15 12.07 3.26 26.88
N GLY A 16 11.31 3.85 25.95
CA GLY A 16 10.54 5.07 26.18
C GLY A 16 11.19 6.35 25.66
N ASP A 17 12.29 6.26 24.91
CA ASP A 17 12.91 7.42 24.30
C ASP A 17 12.06 7.94 23.12
N GLU A 18 11.32 9.02 23.37
CA GLU A 18 10.48 9.69 22.39
C GLU A 18 11.28 10.31 21.24
N ARG A 19 12.51 10.77 21.49
CA ARG A 19 13.37 11.35 20.45
C ARG A 19 13.87 10.29 19.49
N ALA A 20 14.24 9.11 20.01
CA ALA A 20 14.61 7.98 19.17
C ALA A 20 13.46 7.53 18.27
N PHE A 21 12.23 7.54 18.79
CA PHE A 21 11.04 7.27 17.97
C PHE A 21 10.76 8.38 16.95
N GLY A 22 10.94 9.65 17.32
CA GLY A 22 10.86 10.79 16.39
C GLY A 22 11.83 10.64 15.21
N ALA A 23 13.08 10.24 15.48
CA ALA A 23 14.06 9.99 14.42
C ALA A 23 13.64 8.85 13.47
N LEU A 24 13.01 7.80 14.00
CA LEU A 24 12.44 6.72 13.19
C LEU A 24 11.23 7.18 12.38
N PHE A 25 10.40 8.05 12.95
CA PHE A 25 9.29 8.68 12.25
C PHE A 25 9.80 9.48 11.05
N ASP A 26 10.69 10.44 11.27
CA ASP A 26 11.23 11.32 10.22
C ASP A 26 11.88 10.51 9.08
N ARG A 27 12.57 9.41 9.42
CA ARG A 27 13.22 8.54 8.45
C ARG A 27 12.25 7.77 7.57
N HIS A 28 11.10 7.37 8.08
CA HIS A 28 10.21 6.41 7.43
C HIS A 28 8.87 6.98 6.98
N VAL A 29 8.48 8.18 7.43
CA VAL A 29 7.16 8.78 7.17
C VAL A 29 6.86 8.91 5.69
N ASP A 30 7.79 9.41 4.87
CA ASP A 30 7.59 9.57 3.43
C ASP A 30 7.40 8.23 2.71
N ARG A 31 8.06 7.19 3.19
CA ARG A 31 7.96 5.85 2.62
C ARG A 31 6.62 5.21 2.97
N VAL A 32 6.19 5.32 4.23
CA VAL A 32 4.87 4.89 4.70
C VAL A 32 3.76 5.63 3.96
N TYR A 33 3.85 6.95 3.84
CA TYR A 33 2.87 7.79 3.15
C TYR A 33 2.73 7.42 1.67
N ARG A 34 3.87 7.28 0.95
CA ARG A 34 3.84 6.83 -0.46
C ARG A 34 3.26 5.42 -0.60
N HIS A 35 3.48 4.55 0.38
CA HIS A 35 2.87 3.22 0.40
C HIS A 35 1.36 3.29 0.64
N ALA A 36 0.89 4.16 1.54
CA ALA A 36 -0.53 4.39 1.81
C ALA A 36 -1.28 4.91 0.57
N ARG A 37 -0.68 5.83 -0.18
CA ARG A 37 -1.22 6.39 -1.45
C ARG A 37 -1.49 5.34 -2.54
N ARG A 38 -0.95 4.12 -2.42
CA ARG A 38 -1.25 3.01 -3.34
C ARG A 38 -2.59 2.32 -3.05
N TYR A 39 -3.12 2.53 -1.86
CA TYR A 39 -4.37 1.92 -1.40
C TYR A 39 -5.52 2.93 -1.33
N THR A 40 -5.22 4.22 -1.34
CA THR A 40 -6.22 5.28 -1.36
C THR A 40 -5.77 6.44 -2.26
N PRO A 41 -6.63 6.90 -3.19
CA PRO A 41 -6.36 8.09 -3.99
C PRO A 41 -6.53 9.39 -3.18
N ASN A 42 -7.30 9.36 -2.08
CA ASN A 42 -7.51 10.54 -1.23
C ASN A 42 -6.26 10.83 -0.37
N ARG A 43 -5.78 12.07 -0.46
CA ARG A 43 -4.63 12.56 0.30
C ARG A 43 -4.84 12.49 1.81
N GLU A 44 -6.00 12.94 2.30
CA GLU A 44 -6.33 13.00 3.73
C GLU A 44 -6.35 11.60 4.34
N ASP A 45 -6.96 10.65 3.64
CA ASP A 45 -6.98 9.25 4.06
C ASP A 45 -5.56 8.66 4.17
N ALA A 46 -4.65 9.03 3.25
CA ALA A 46 -3.27 8.57 3.30
C ALA A 46 -2.49 9.19 4.47
N GLU A 47 -2.76 10.46 4.80
CA GLU A 47 -2.20 11.12 5.98
C GLU A 47 -2.70 10.45 7.27
N ASP A 48 -3.99 10.17 7.38
CA ASP A 48 -4.60 9.46 8.50
C ASP A 48 -4.03 8.04 8.67
N ILE A 49 -3.92 7.28 7.58
CA ILE A 49 -3.30 5.94 7.60
C ILE A 49 -1.87 6.05 8.12
N THR A 50 -1.10 7.02 7.62
CA THR A 50 0.29 7.23 8.05
C THR A 50 0.36 7.50 9.56
N GLY A 51 -0.47 8.42 10.07
CA GLY A 51 -0.55 8.72 11.50
C GLY A 51 -0.92 7.48 12.34
N MET A 52 -1.94 6.73 11.91
CA MET A 52 -2.36 5.49 12.59
C MET A 52 -1.26 4.41 12.61
N VAL A 53 -0.48 4.28 11.53
CA VAL A 53 0.65 3.33 11.47
C VAL A 53 1.68 3.66 12.55
N PHE A 54 2.07 4.92 12.69
CA PHE A 54 3.06 5.31 13.69
C PHE A 54 2.49 5.29 15.11
N LEU A 55 1.21 5.59 15.30
CA LEU A 55 0.55 5.40 16.59
C LEU A 55 0.57 3.91 17.02
N GLU A 56 0.23 3.00 16.12
CA GLU A 56 0.32 1.56 16.38
C GLU A 56 1.76 1.10 16.58
N ALA A 57 2.71 1.65 15.81
CA ALA A 57 4.14 1.38 15.98
C ALA A 57 4.60 1.74 17.40
N TRP A 58 4.23 2.92 17.89
CA TRP A 58 4.52 3.32 19.27
C TRP A 58 3.86 2.38 20.28
N ARG A 59 2.56 2.10 20.15
CA ARG A 59 1.81 1.24 21.08
C ARG A 59 2.35 -0.19 21.16
N LEU A 60 2.81 -0.72 20.03
CA LEU A 60 3.23 -2.11 19.88
C LEU A 60 4.75 -2.28 19.82
N ARG A 61 5.55 -1.22 20.00
CA ARG A 61 7.01 -1.22 19.78
C ARG A 61 7.75 -2.41 20.40
N SER A 62 7.40 -2.80 21.63
CA SER A 62 8.00 -3.94 22.34
C SER A 62 7.61 -5.32 21.80
N ARG A 63 6.59 -5.40 20.93
CA ARG A 63 6.08 -6.62 20.30
C ARG A 63 6.44 -6.72 18.81
N VAL A 64 6.83 -5.61 18.20
CA VAL A 64 7.27 -5.58 16.79
C VAL A 64 8.59 -6.32 16.67
N ARG A 65 8.67 -7.23 15.71
CA ARG A 65 9.91 -7.92 15.37
C ARG A 65 10.54 -7.20 14.18
N LEU A 66 11.76 -6.70 14.37
CA LEU A 66 12.54 -6.13 13.29
C LEU A 66 12.96 -7.24 12.33
N VAL A 67 12.97 -6.91 11.05
CA VAL A 67 13.47 -7.77 9.99
C VAL A 67 14.61 -7.02 9.34
N ASP A 68 15.78 -7.68 9.28
CA ASP A 68 17.02 -7.05 8.83
C ASP A 68 17.37 -5.75 9.58
N GLY A 69 17.10 -5.73 10.89
CA GLY A 69 17.40 -4.58 11.75
C GLY A 69 16.52 -3.34 11.54
N SER A 70 15.49 -3.40 10.69
CA SER A 70 14.62 -2.26 10.40
C SER A 70 13.14 -2.53 10.71
N PRO A 71 12.38 -1.52 11.21
CA PRO A 71 10.94 -1.63 11.39
C PRO A 71 10.15 -1.40 10.09
N ILE A 72 10.78 -0.93 9.02
CA ILE A 72 10.09 -0.47 7.81
C ILE A 72 9.19 -1.55 7.21
N GLY A 73 9.65 -2.81 7.17
CA GLY A 73 8.84 -3.91 6.68
C GLY A 73 7.54 -4.10 7.47
N TRP A 74 7.59 -3.94 8.80
CA TRP A 74 6.40 -4.00 9.65
C TRP A 74 5.50 -2.79 9.43
N LEU A 75 6.06 -1.58 9.33
CA LEU A 75 5.30 -0.35 9.07
C LEU A 75 4.51 -0.46 7.76
N LEU A 76 5.13 -0.96 6.69
CA LEU A 76 4.49 -1.12 5.38
C LEU A 76 3.37 -2.19 5.40
N VAL A 77 3.57 -3.31 6.09
CA VAL A 77 2.52 -4.32 6.31
C VAL A 77 1.35 -3.73 7.10
N THR A 78 1.63 -2.99 8.17
CA THR A 78 0.61 -2.34 8.99
C THR A 78 -0.16 -1.29 8.18
N THR A 79 0.52 -0.54 7.32
CA THR A 79 -0.08 0.42 6.38
C THR A 79 -1.13 -0.25 5.50
N ALA A 80 -0.76 -1.35 4.84
CA ALA A 80 -1.67 -2.09 3.97
C ALA A 80 -2.85 -2.70 4.76
N ASN A 81 -2.63 -3.13 6.01
CA ASN A 81 -3.69 -3.64 6.88
C ASN A 81 -4.70 -2.56 7.28
N ILE A 82 -4.23 -1.39 7.71
CA ILE A 82 -5.08 -0.25 8.09
C ILE A 82 -5.88 0.23 6.89
N ALA A 83 -5.23 0.43 5.74
CA ALA A 83 -5.91 0.86 4.51
C ALA A 83 -7.04 -0.10 4.11
N ARG A 84 -6.79 -1.42 4.15
CA ARG A 84 -7.79 -2.44 3.82
C ARG A 84 -8.95 -2.49 4.81
N ASN A 85 -8.68 -2.29 6.10
CA ASN A 85 -9.73 -2.27 7.13
C ASN A 85 -10.59 -1.01 7.02
N GLY A 86 -9.99 0.14 6.70
CA GLY A 86 -10.69 1.38 6.39
C GLY A 86 -11.62 1.22 5.18
N ALA A 87 -11.10 0.70 4.06
CA ALA A 87 -11.88 0.45 2.85
C ALA A 87 -13.08 -0.48 3.12
N ARG A 88 -12.87 -1.59 3.84
CA ARG A 88 -13.97 -2.52 4.23
C ARG A 88 -15.04 -1.83 5.07
N SER A 89 -14.66 -0.94 5.97
CA SER A 89 -15.59 -0.23 6.84
C SER A 89 -16.42 0.79 6.04
N ARG A 90 -15.79 1.50 5.10
CA ARG A 90 -16.47 2.41 4.17
C ARG A 90 -17.44 1.68 3.24
N THR A 91 -17.02 0.58 2.61
CA THR A 91 -17.92 -0.21 1.75
C THR A 91 -19.14 -0.72 2.51
N ARG A 92 -18.99 -1.20 3.75
CA ARG A 92 -20.15 -1.59 4.57
C ARG A 92 -21.06 -0.41 4.87
N TYR A 93 -20.49 0.74 5.21
CA TYR A 93 -21.26 1.96 5.48
C TYR A 93 -22.01 2.45 4.23
N GLU A 94 -21.37 2.46 3.07
CA GLU A 94 -22.02 2.79 1.79
C GLU A 94 -23.12 1.78 1.42
N GLN A 95 -22.91 0.48 1.65
CA GLN A 95 -23.94 -0.54 1.43
C GLN A 95 -25.16 -0.32 2.35
N LEU A 96 -24.92 0.03 3.62
CA LEU A 96 -25.98 0.43 4.54
C LEU A 96 -26.71 1.67 4.03
N LEU A 97 -25.99 2.71 3.61
CA LEU A 97 -26.59 3.94 3.08
C LEU A 97 -27.36 3.73 1.77
N ARG A 98 -26.89 2.84 0.88
CA ARG A 98 -27.61 2.46 -0.35
C ARG A 98 -28.91 1.71 -0.05
N GLY A 99 -28.96 0.94 1.04
CA GLY A 99 -30.21 0.37 1.55
C GLY A 99 -31.22 1.40 2.08
N LEU A 100 -30.78 2.64 2.32
CA LEU A 100 -31.61 3.74 2.84
C LEU A 100 -31.87 4.87 1.82
N ARG A 101 -31.33 4.81 0.59
CA ARG A 101 -31.47 5.89 -0.42
C ARG A 101 -31.98 5.37 -1.77
N PRO A 102 -32.88 6.08 -2.47
CA PRO A 102 -33.11 5.85 -3.89
C PRO A 102 -31.85 6.24 -4.69
N GLU A 103 -31.56 5.48 -5.75
CA GLU A 103 -30.37 5.54 -6.63
C GLU A 103 -29.81 6.96 -6.86
N ALA A 104 -28.53 7.18 -6.55
CA ALA A 104 -27.81 8.41 -6.90
C ALA A 104 -26.72 8.11 -7.96
N VAL A 105 -26.72 8.93 -9.01
CA VAL A 105 -25.86 8.87 -10.20
C VAL A 105 -24.41 9.28 -9.87
N PRO A 106 -23.36 8.68 -10.47
CA PRO A 106 -21.97 9.08 -10.22
C PRO A 106 -21.60 10.34 -11.01
N ASP A 107 -21.00 11.32 -10.33
CA ASP A 107 -20.44 12.54 -10.90
C ASP A 107 -18.99 12.27 -11.38
N HIS A 108 -18.70 12.54 -12.65
CA HIS A 108 -17.38 12.45 -13.28
C HIS A 108 -16.88 13.87 -13.56
N ALA A 109 -15.64 14.18 -13.18
CA ALA A 109 -15.00 15.44 -13.53
C ALA A 109 -13.76 15.19 -14.41
N ASP A 110 -13.81 15.75 -15.62
CA ASP A 110 -12.78 15.73 -16.66
C ASP A 110 -11.74 16.85 -16.50
N GLY A 111 -10.53 16.62 -17.06
CA GLY A 111 -9.77 17.68 -17.74
C GLY A 111 -8.24 17.70 -17.53
N VAL A 112 -7.47 17.31 -18.56
CA VAL A 112 -6.65 18.16 -19.48
C VAL A 112 -5.41 17.41 -19.99
N ILE A 113 -5.25 17.46 -21.31
CA ILE A 113 -4.43 16.65 -22.22
C ILE A 113 -2.96 17.14 -22.27
N GLU A 114 -2.04 16.20 -22.53
CA GLU A 114 -0.56 16.25 -22.70
C GLU A 114 0.33 15.85 -21.50
N ALA A 115 -0.13 15.97 -20.25
CA ALA A 115 0.41 15.18 -19.11
C ALA A 115 -0.17 13.73 -19.05
N GLU A 116 -1.07 13.47 -19.99
CA GLU A 116 -2.06 12.42 -19.99
C GLU A 116 -1.46 11.04 -20.19
N THR A 117 -0.43 10.84 -21.03
CA THR A 117 0.09 9.49 -21.28
C THR A 117 0.87 8.89 -20.10
N ARG A 118 1.42 9.73 -19.20
CA ARG A 118 2.12 9.27 -17.98
C ARG A 118 1.16 9.15 -16.79
N ALA A 119 0.17 10.05 -16.70
CA ALA A 119 -0.94 9.94 -15.76
C ALA A 119 -1.80 8.70 -16.07
N GLN A 120 -2.22 8.52 -17.32
CA GLN A 120 -2.97 7.36 -17.83
C GLN A 120 -2.25 6.04 -17.55
N ARG A 121 -0.94 5.94 -17.84
CA ARG A 121 -0.16 4.74 -17.51
C ARG A 121 -0.03 4.49 -16.01
N ARG A 122 0.01 5.54 -15.17
CA ARG A 122 -0.04 5.39 -13.71
C ARG A 122 -1.41 4.87 -13.28
N ASP A 123 -2.48 5.39 -13.86
CA ASP A 123 -3.85 4.98 -13.57
C ASP A 123 -4.09 3.53 -14.00
N GLU A 124 -3.60 3.10 -15.17
CA GLU A 124 -3.68 1.70 -15.62
C GLU A 124 -2.97 0.74 -14.66
N VAL A 125 -1.77 1.10 -14.18
CA VAL A 125 -1.02 0.29 -13.21
C VAL A 125 -1.75 0.23 -11.88
N GLU A 126 -2.30 1.35 -11.40
CA GLU A 126 -3.06 1.43 -10.16
C GLU A 126 -4.36 0.61 -10.25
N VAL A 127 -5.09 0.72 -11.37
CA VAL A 127 -6.30 -0.08 -11.66
C VAL A 127 -5.96 -1.57 -11.77
N ALA A 128 -4.91 -1.93 -12.51
CA ALA A 128 -4.47 -3.32 -12.65
C ALA A 128 -4.03 -3.91 -11.30
N PHE A 129 -3.34 -3.11 -10.48
CA PHE A 129 -2.95 -3.50 -9.13
C PHE A 129 -4.16 -3.69 -8.21
N ALA A 130 -5.14 -2.78 -8.25
CA ALA A 130 -6.37 -2.87 -7.47
C ALA A 130 -7.19 -4.14 -7.79
N ARG A 131 -7.09 -4.68 -9.03
CA ARG A 131 -7.72 -5.94 -9.45
C ARG A 131 -7.07 -7.20 -8.85
N LEU A 132 -5.84 -7.10 -8.32
CA LEU A 132 -5.18 -8.24 -7.69
C LEU A 132 -5.85 -8.60 -6.35
N ARG A 133 -5.67 -9.85 -5.90
CA ARG A 133 -6.13 -10.25 -4.57
C ARG A 133 -5.36 -9.45 -3.50
N PRO A 134 -5.99 -9.05 -2.38
CA PRO A 134 -5.35 -8.24 -1.33
C PRO A 134 -3.98 -8.75 -0.86
N ARG A 135 -3.83 -10.07 -0.71
CA ARG A 135 -2.57 -10.67 -0.28
C ARG A 135 -1.50 -10.64 -1.37
N ASP A 136 -1.92 -10.73 -2.63
CA ASP A 136 -1.01 -10.68 -3.77
C ASP A 136 -0.53 -9.24 -4.02
N GLN A 137 -1.40 -8.24 -3.81
CA GLN A 137 -1.04 -6.81 -3.78
C GLN A 137 0.06 -6.53 -2.74
N GLU A 138 -0.14 -6.98 -1.50
CA GLU A 138 0.81 -6.79 -0.40
C GLU A 138 2.17 -7.44 -0.69
N ILE A 139 2.18 -8.70 -1.15
CA ILE A 139 3.42 -9.40 -1.52
C ILE A 139 4.13 -8.69 -2.68
N LEU A 140 3.39 -8.27 -3.71
CA LEU A 140 3.96 -7.60 -4.86
C LEU A 140 4.54 -6.23 -4.48
N ALA A 141 3.82 -5.44 -3.68
CA ALA A 141 4.29 -4.14 -3.23
C ALA A 141 5.58 -4.28 -2.40
N LEU A 142 5.59 -5.17 -1.40
CA LEU A 142 6.77 -5.37 -0.56
C LEU A 142 8.00 -5.87 -1.36
N CYS A 143 7.81 -6.79 -2.30
CA CYS A 143 8.94 -7.37 -3.04
C CYS A 143 9.42 -6.49 -4.21
N VAL A 144 8.52 -5.79 -4.90
CA VAL A 144 8.83 -5.12 -6.19
C VAL A 144 9.01 -3.62 -6.03
N VAL A 145 8.20 -2.99 -5.17
CA VAL A 145 8.30 -1.55 -4.93
C VAL A 145 9.27 -1.26 -3.80
N GLU A 146 9.13 -2.01 -2.72
CA GLU A 146 9.88 -1.80 -1.49
C GLU A 146 11.20 -2.58 -1.49
N GLU A 147 11.42 -3.38 -2.53
CA GLU A 147 12.62 -4.21 -2.78
C GLU A 147 13.00 -5.12 -1.60
N ILE A 148 12.02 -5.47 -0.77
CA ILE A 148 12.22 -6.36 0.38
C ILE A 148 12.39 -7.78 -0.15
N ALA A 149 13.45 -8.46 0.30
CA ALA A 149 13.73 -9.80 -0.16
C ALA A 149 12.55 -10.76 0.15
N PRO A 150 12.20 -11.71 -0.74
CA PRO A 150 11.06 -12.59 -0.52
C PRO A 150 11.09 -13.39 0.79
N VAL A 151 12.30 -13.67 1.32
CA VAL A 151 12.49 -14.34 2.62
C VAL A 151 12.13 -13.45 3.80
N ASP A 152 12.35 -12.15 3.69
CA ASP A 152 11.96 -11.14 4.69
C ASP A 152 10.46 -10.89 4.63
N VAL A 153 9.89 -10.78 3.43
CA VAL A 153 8.43 -10.71 3.24
C VAL A 153 7.73 -11.93 3.83
N ALA A 154 8.30 -13.14 3.68
CA ALA A 154 7.77 -14.34 4.31
C ALA A 154 7.72 -14.23 5.84
N ARG A 155 8.77 -13.68 6.46
CA ARG A 155 8.82 -13.43 7.91
C ARG A 155 7.80 -12.38 8.34
N LEU A 156 7.73 -11.26 7.61
CA LEU A 156 6.80 -10.15 7.88
C LEU A 156 5.33 -10.61 7.82
N LEU A 157 4.98 -11.37 6.79
CA LEU A 157 3.61 -11.83 6.57
C LEU A 157 3.27 -13.15 7.27
N ARG A 158 4.24 -13.78 7.93
CA ARG A 158 4.14 -15.11 8.56
C ARG A 158 3.65 -16.18 7.57
N LEU A 159 4.28 -16.23 6.40
CA LEU A 159 3.97 -17.17 5.32
C LEU A 159 5.18 -18.06 5.02
N PRO A 160 5.00 -19.29 4.48
CA PRO A 160 6.12 -20.08 3.97
C PRO A 160 6.81 -19.36 2.80
N ALA A 161 8.15 -19.42 2.76
CA ALA A 161 8.94 -18.77 1.70
C ALA A 161 8.56 -19.26 0.28
N GLY A 162 8.26 -20.56 0.14
CA GLY A 162 7.76 -21.13 -1.11
C GLY A 162 6.43 -20.49 -1.55
N THR A 163 5.51 -20.26 -0.60
CA THR A 163 4.23 -19.59 -0.86
C THR A 163 4.43 -18.16 -1.34
N VAL A 164 5.34 -17.40 -0.73
CA VAL A 164 5.65 -16.02 -1.16
C VAL A 164 6.19 -16.02 -2.58
N ARG A 165 7.16 -16.88 -2.92
CA ARG A 165 7.73 -16.97 -4.28
C ARG A 165 6.67 -17.33 -5.33
N THR A 166 5.86 -18.35 -5.07
CA THR A 166 4.79 -18.77 -6.00
C THR A 166 3.73 -17.68 -6.16
N ARG A 167 3.32 -17.03 -5.08
CA ARG A 167 2.33 -15.92 -5.14
C ARG A 167 2.89 -14.71 -5.87
N LEU A 168 4.14 -14.34 -5.62
CA LEU A 168 4.80 -13.23 -6.29
C LEU A 168 4.84 -13.45 -7.81
N SER A 169 5.24 -14.65 -8.24
CA SER A 169 5.23 -15.01 -9.67
C SER A 169 3.85 -14.84 -10.29
N ARG A 170 2.82 -15.48 -9.69
CA ARG A 170 1.43 -15.38 -10.16
C ARG A 170 0.87 -13.97 -10.12
N ALA A 171 1.26 -13.16 -9.14
CA ALA A 171 0.85 -11.77 -9.03
C ALA A 171 1.43 -10.91 -10.16
N LYS A 172 2.71 -11.10 -10.51
CA LYS A 172 3.35 -10.44 -11.66
C LYS A 172 2.65 -10.83 -12.96
N ASP A 173 2.30 -12.10 -13.13
CA ASP A 173 1.61 -12.56 -14.33
C ASP A 173 0.20 -11.99 -14.45
N ARG A 174 -0.56 -11.98 -13.35
CA ARG A 174 -1.88 -11.34 -13.31
C ARG A 174 -1.82 -9.84 -13.59
N LEU A 175 -0.83 -9.14 -13.03
CA LEU A 175 -0.64 -7.73 -13.28
C LEU A 175 -0.35 -7.48 -14.77
N ARG A 176 0.55 -8.26 -15.38
CA ARG A 176 0.86 -8.16 -16.80
C ARG A 176 -0.38 -8.37 -17.68
N ILE A 177 -1.17 -9.40 -17.40
CA ILE A 177 -2.41 -9.69 -18.13
C ILE A 177 -3.40 -8.53 -17.99
N ALA A 178 -3.58 -7.99 -16.78
CA ALA A 178 -4.48 -6.88 -16.53
C ALA A 178 -4.04 -5.60 -17.27
N MET A 179 -2.74 -5.29 -17.31
CA MET A 179 -2.22 -4.14 -18.05
C MET A 179 -2.41 -4.30 -19.56
N VAL A 180 -2.18 -5.50 -20.12
CA VAL A 180 -2.41 -5.75 -21.56
C VAL A 180 -3.90 -5.57 -21.91
N ALA A 181 -4.81 -6.04 -21.06
CA ALA A 181 -6.24 -5.86 -21.26
C ALA A 181 -6.67 -4.38 -21.27
N LEU A 182 -6.17 -3.59 -20.31
CA LEU A 182 -6.46 -2.16 -20.21
C LEU A 182 -5.92 -1.39 -21.43
N ALA A 183 -4.69 -1.68 -21.86
CA ALA A 183 -4.11 -1.08 -23.07
C ALA A 183 -4.87 -1.46 -24.35
N SER A 184 -5.57 -2.60 -24.36
CA SER A 184 -6.37 -3.05 -25.51
C SER A 184 -7.74 -2.37 -25.58
N ASP A 185 -8.35 -2.07 -24.43
CA ASP A 185 -9.64 -1.34 -24.35
C ASP A 185 -9.50 0.11 -24.83
N ASP A 186 -8.41 0.80 -24.47
CA ASP A 186 -8.14 2.16 -24.95
C ASP A 186 -7.99 2.24 -26.48
N GLY A 187 -7.43 1.19 -27.11
CA GLY A 187 -7.29 1.06 -28.56
C GLY A 187 -8.60 0.81 -29.32
N VAL A 188 -9.67 0.42 -28.60
CA VAL A 188 -11.03 0.24 -29.15
C VAL A 188 -11.85 1.52 -28.97
N GLN A 189 -11.71 2.22 -27.83
CA GLN A 189 -12.35 3.52 -27.58
C GLN A 189 -11.87 4.60 -28.57
N GLY A 190 -10.56 4.65 -28.86
CA GLY A 190 -9.98 5.63 -29.80
C GLY A 190 -10.39 5.46 -31.26
N ARG A 191 -10.94 4.29 -31.65
CA ARG A 191 -11.33 3.98 -33.03
C ARG A 191 -12.80 4.26 -33.36
N ARG A 192 -13.60 4.69 -32.38
CA ARG A 192 -15.03 5.03 -32.55
C ARG A 192 -15.32 6.52 -32.71
N LEU A 193 -14.28 7.37 -32.77
CA LEU A 193 -14.39 8.83 -32.87
C LEU A 193 -13.99 9.40 -34.24
N THR A 194 -13.87 8.57 -35.27
CA THR A 194 -13.64 8.97 -36.67
C THR A 194 -14.80 8.52 -37.54
#